data_AF-A0A7L4MBV0-F1
#
_entry.id   AF-A0A7L4MBV0-F1
#
_cell.length_a   1.000
_cell.length_b   1.000
_cell.length_c   1.000
_cell.angle_alpha   90.00
_cell.angle_beta   90.00
_cell.angle_gamma   90.00
#
_symmetry.space_group_name_H-M   'P 1'
#
loop_
_entity.id
_entity.type
_entity.pdbx_description
1 polymer ?
#
loop_
_entity_poly.entity_id
_entity_poly.type
_entity_poly.pdbx_seq_one_letter_code
_entity_poly.pdbx_strand_id
1 'polypeptide(L)'
;MKTLRNSHIFGILSCVFYLPLVVSFEKVTVPAELKSAVVKIMVNSTSCSVTCGPGFRLEEMCEMTPTGERRNCTLRRSDCLTSWVCGLLHFTVPVGKPFQFSCLTSDSGSSGSRSQAYSYTWKLAQGLITTNDVLFKPFNNLDAVVKFSPTRESDAGTYRCDVQMLKTLKVIKRVYFGVRVVQKNLMDLNFQKFLTWEQKLAANEEEGNTENSTVEEVQEQQYFWGGQLFYECLVGVVSGVLGGVLVSMALYFLQKIVGR
;
A
#
# COMPACT_ATOMS: atom_id res chain seq x y z
N MET A 1 -33.49 5.32 -64.14
CA MET A 1 -32.11 5.18 -64.65
C MET A 1 -31.31 6.39 -64.18
N LYS A 2 -30.04 6.19 -63.77
CA LYS A 2 -29.07 7.16 -63.19
C LYS A 2 -29.02 7.21 -61.66
N THR A 3 -28.37 6.19 -61.13
CA THR A 3 -27.52 6.15 -59.93
C THR A 3 -26.32 7.10 -60.04
N LEU A 4 -26.09 7.95 -59.03
CA LEU A 4 -24.82 8.58 -58.57
C LEU A 4 -25.27 9.76 -57.68
N ARG A 5 -24.87 9.99 -56.44
CA ARG A 5 -23.53 9.92 -55.84
C ARG A 5 -23.75 10.09 -54.33
N ASN A 6 -23.97 8.99 -53.62
CA ASN A 6 -24.12 8.98 -52.16
C ASN A 6 -22.77 8.67 -51.50
N SER A 7 -21.75 9.49 -51.82
CA SER A 7 -20.38 9.33 -51.33
C SER A 7 -19.83 10.69 -50.91
N HIS A 8 -20.37 11.24 -49.82
CA HIS A 8 -19.82 12.46 -49.23
C HIS A 8 -19.95 12.55 -47.70
N ILE A 9 -20.40 11.48 -47.02
CA ILE A 9 -20.57 11.47 -45.56
C ILE A 9 -19.54 10.57 -44.85
N PHE A 10 -18.84 9.68 -45.57
CA PHE A 10 -17.76 8.86 -45.01
C PHE A 10 -16.36 9.51 -45.05
N GLY A 11 -16.25 10.76 -45.51
CA GLY A 11 -14.97 11.48 -45.63
C GLY A 11 -14.66 12.46 -44.50
N ILE A 12 -15.58 12.68 -43.55
CA ILE A 12 -15.42 13.72 -42.50
C ILE A 12 -15.02 13.11 -41.15
N LEU A 13 -15.15 11.80 -40.94
CA LEU A 13 -14.75 11.16 -39.68
C LEU A 13 -13.28 10.69 -39.62
N SER A 14 -12.56 10.70 -40.74
CA SER A 14 -11.15 10.23 -40.79
C SER A 14 -10.11 11.35 -40.77
N CYS A 15 -10.51 12.63 -40.80
CA CYS A 15 -9.58 13.76 -40.74
C CYS A 15 -9.30 14.28 -39.31
N VAL A 16 -9.93 13.72 -38.28
CA VAL A 16 -9.69 14.15 -36.88
C VAL A 16 -8.44 13.49 -36.28
N PHE A 17 -7.91 12.41 -36.88
CA PHE A 17 -6.75 11.67 -36.37
C PHE A 17 -5.40 11.98 -37.05
N TYR A 18 -5.36 12.98 -37.96
CA TYR A 18 -4.13 13.35 -38.69
C TYR A 18 -3.69 14.81 -38.49
N LEU A 19 -4.22 15.52 -37.49
CA LEU A 19 -3.58 16.74 -37.02
C LEU A 19 -2.58 16.34 -35.94
N PRO A 20 -1.26 16.36 -36.21
CA PRO A 20 -0.31 16.33 -35.12
C PRO A 20 -0.59 17.62 -34.35
N LEU A 21 -1.12 17.50 -33.13
CA LEU A 21 -1.09 18.56 -32.13
C LEU A 21 0.39 18.79 -31.79
N VAL A 22 1.12 19.39 -32.73
CA VAL A 22 2.37 20.08 -32.45
C VAL A 22 1.93 21.34 -31.74
N VAL A 23 1.64 21.19 -30.45
CA VAL A 23 1.63 22.32 -29.53
C VAL A 23 3.05 22.85 -29.58
N SER A 24 3.26 23.88 -30.40
CA SER A 24 4.50 24.65 -30.36
C SER A 24 4.53 25.27 -28.98
N PHE A 25 5.33 24.69 -28.08
CA PHE A 25 5.57 25.29 -26.78
C PHE A 25 6.15 26.67 -27.05
N GLU A 26 5.35 27.70 -26.74
CA GLU A 26 5.77 29.09 -26.80
C GLU A 26 7.09 29.21 -26.03
N LYS A 27 8.07 29.87 -26.64
CA LYS A 27 9.44 29.95 -26.14
C LYS A 27 9.41 30.54 -24.73
N VAL A 28 9.55 29.68 -23.71
CA VAL A 28 9.52 30.08 -22.30
C VAL A 28 10.64 31.08 -22.07
N THR A 29 10.27 32.34 -21.90
CA THR A 29 11.23 33.42 -21.65
C THR A 29 11.57 33.40 -20.17
N VAL A 30 12.64 32.69 -19.81
CA VAL A 30 13.13 32.62 -18.43
C VAL A 30 13.70 34.00 -18.04
N PRO A 31 13.21 34.63 -16.95
CA PRO A 31 13.72 35.89 -16.44
C PRO A 31 15.23 35.87 -16.18
N ALA A 32 15.90 37.01 -16.34
CA ALA A 32 17.35 37.09 -16.22
C ALA A 32 17.86 36.69 -14.82
N GLU A 33 17.10 36.95 -13.75
CA GLU A 33 17.51 36.60 -12.39
C GLU A 33 17.57 35.08 -12.17
N LEU A 34 16.68 34.32 -12.85
CA LEU A 34 16.63 32.86 -12.78
C LEU A 34 17.78 32.19 -13.56
N LYS A 35 18.41 32.90 -14.49
CA LYS A 35 19.56 32.38 -15.26
C LYS A 35 20.87 32.35 -14.46
N SER A 36 20.94 33.05 -13.34
CA SER A 36 22.11 33.08 -12.44
C SER A 36 21.85 32.48 -11.06
N ALA A 37 20.61 32.05 -10.77
CA ALA A 37 20.24 31.57 -9.46
C ALA A 37 20.82 30.17 -9.17
N VAL A 38 21.43 30.02 -8.00
CA VAL A 38 21.81 28.71 -7.45
C VAL A 38 20.64 28.19 -6.62
N VAL A 39 20.11 27.02 -6.99
CA VAL A 39 18.93 26.44 -6.32
C VAL A 39 19.33 25.19 -5.56
N LYS A 40 18.89 25.08 -4.30
CA LYS A 40 19.07 23.85 -3.51
C LYS A 40 17.93 22.88 -3.82
N ILE A 41 18.25 21.77 -4.45
CA ILE A 41 17.28 20.75 -4.87
C ILE A 41 17.59 19.38 -4.26
N MET A 42 16.55 18.57 -4.10
CA MET A 42 16.68 17.16 -3.77
C MET A 42 17.09 16.40 -5.02
N VAL A 43 18.26 15.77 -5.00
CA VAL A 43 18.78 14.99 -6.15
C VAL A 43 18.55 13.50 -6.00
N ASN A 44 18.52 13.00 -4.76
CA ASN A 44 18.32 11.60 -4.46
C ASN A 44 17.61 11.45 -3.11
N SER A 45 16.87 10.35 -2.95
CA SER A 45 16.19 10.04 -1.69
C SER A 45 16.09 8.53 -1.48
N THR A 46 16.37 8.08 -0.26
CA THR A 46 16.13 6.68 0.12
C THR A 46 14.63 6.41 0.25
N SER A 47 14.25 5.14 0.18
CA SER A 47 12.94 4.69 0.64
C SER A 47 12.71 5.05 2.11
N CYS A 48 11.44 5.14 2.50
CA CYS A 48 11.08 5.36 3.89
C CYS A 48 11.55 4.19 4.76
N SER A 49 12.05 4.47 5.97
CA SER A 49 12.57 3.46 6.91
C SER A 49 11.52 2.45 7.39
N VAL A 50 10.24 2.74 7.16
CA VAL A 50 9.10 1.91 7.56
C VAL A 50 8.15 1.69 6.39
N THR A 51 7.50 0.53 6.38
CA THR A 51 6.46 0.19 5.40
C THR A 51 5.10 0.78 5.77
N CYS A 52 4.91 1.16 7.04
CA CYS A 52 3.71 1.83 7.54
C CYS A 52 4.04 2.73 8.75
N GLY A 53 3.21 3.74 8.97
CA GLY A 53 3.35 4.72 10.05
C GLY A 53 4.47 5.74 9.79
N PRO A 54 4.79 6.55 10.81
CA PRO A 54 5.85 7.54 10.72
C PRO A 54 7.22 6.87 10.66
N GLY A 55 8.02 7.25 9.68
CA GLY A 55 9.42 6.87 9.56
C GLY A 55 10.27 8.05 9.13
N PHE A 56 11.48 7.76 8.68
CA PHE A 56 12.38 8.75 8.11
C PHE A 56 12.98 8.26 6.80
N ARG A 57 13.42 9.19 5.98
CA ARG A 57 14.24 8.92 4.81
C ARG A 57 15.43 9.90 4.78
N LEU A 58 16.44 9.53 4.02
CA LEU A 58 17.60 10.39 3.79
C LEU A 58 17.45 11.01 2.40
N GLU A 59 17.46 12.33 2.35
CA GLU A 59 17.39 13.14 1.14
C GLU A 59 18.75 13.79 0.89
N GLU A 60 19.31 13.58 -0.28
CA GLU A 60 20.51 14.27 -0.73
C GLU A 60 20.10 15.61 -1.35
N MET A 61 20.54 16.69 -0.71
CA MET A 61 20.24 18.07 -1.12
C MET A 61 21.51 18.72 -1.66
N CYS A 62 21.54 19.03 -2.95
CA CYS A 62 22.66 19.70 -3.60
C CYS A 62 22.26 21.08 -4.11
N GLU A 63 23.24 21.97 -4.23
CA GLU A 63 23.12 23.23 -4.95
C GLU A 63 23.33 22.99 -6.45
N MET A 64 22.38 23.47 -7.26
CA MET A 64 22.40 23.35 -8.70
C MET A 64 22.80 24.69 -9.30
N THR A 65 23.90 24.71 -10.05
CA THR A 65 24.30 25.88 -10.82
C THR A 65 23.46 26.00 -12.10
N PRO A 66 23.40 27.18 -12.73
CA PRO A 66 22.74 27.35 -14.04
C PRO A 66 23.33 26.48 -15.16
N THR A 67 24.58 26.03 -15.00
CA THR A 67 25.28 25.15 -15.93
C THR A 67 24.95 23.66 -15.73
N GLY A 68 24.13 23.32 -14.74
CA GLY A 68 23.79 21.93 -14.45
C GLY A 68 24.86 21.18 -13.66
N GLU A 69 25.75 21.90 -12.98
CA GLU A 69 26.73 21.29 -12.06
C GLU A 69 26.16 21.17 -10.64
N ARG A 70 26.42 20.03 -9.98
CA ARG A 70 26.03 19.78 -8.59
C ARG A 70 27.16 20.20 -7.66
N ARG A 71 26.87 21.06 -6.68
CA ARG A 71 27.83 21.50 -5.65
C ARG A 71 27.19 21.40 -4.27
N ASN A 72 28.03 21.39 -3.22
CA ASN A 72 27.59 21.47 -1.82
C ASN A 72 26.47 20.49 -1.44
N CYS A 73 26.64 19.21 -1.81
CA CYS A 73 25.67 18.16 -1.50
C CYS A 73 25.70 17.81 -0.01
N THR A 74 24.52 17.76 0.61
CA THR A 74 24.33 17.46 2.03
C THR A 74 23.23 16.44 2.21
N LEU A 75 23.45 15.47 3.10
CA LEU A 75 22.40 14.52 3.48
C LEU A 75 21.50 15.13 4.55
N ARG A 76 20.20 15.13 4.30
CA ARG A 76 19.16 15.60 5.20
C ARG A 76 18.25 14.45 5.57
N ARG A 77 18.04 14.24 6.87
CA ARG A 77 16.98 13.34 7.35
C ARG A 77 15.65 14.07 7.30
N SER A 78 14.68 13.53 6.58
CA SER A 78 13.30 14.03 6.53
C SER A 78 12.33 12.97 7.04
N ASP A 79 11.20 13.42 7.59
CA ASP A 79 10.13 12.52 8.03
C ASP A 79 9.32 12.04 6.82
N CYS A 80 8.87 10.79 6.87
CA CYS A 80 8.02 10.20 5.84
C CYS A 80 6.84 9.45 6.48
N LEU A 81 5.74 9.38 5.73
CA LEU A 81 4.55 8.58 6.05
C LEU A 81 4.14 7.84 4.78
N THR A 82 4.22 6.51 4.81
CA THR A 82 3.85 5.65 3.69
C THR A 82 2.35 5.34 3.73
N SER A 83 1.96 4.36 4.54
CA SER A 83 0.57 4.07 4.89
C SER A 83 0.36 4.36 6.37
N TRP A 84 -0.71 5.06 6.74
CA TRP A 84 -1.05 5.26 8.15
C TRP A 84 -1.65 4.01 8.80
N VAL A 85 -2.08 3.00 8.04
CA VAL A 85 -2.59 1.71 8.57
C VAL A 85 -1.52 0.63 8.41
N CYS A 86 -1.13 0.01 9.53
CA CYS A 86 -0.10 -1.02 9.61
C CYS A 86 -0.63 -2.46 9.60
N GLY A 87 -1.95 -2.65 9.64
CA GLY A 87 -2.55 -3.98 9.68
C GLY A 87 -2.45 -4.67 11.05
N LEU A 88 -2.55 -6.00 11.03
CA LEU A 88 -2.67 -6.86 12.21
C LEU A 88 -1.36 -7.63 12.47
N LEU A 89 -0.84 -7.49 13.69
CA LEU A 89 0.33 -8.22 14.20
C LEU A 89 -0.14 -9.27 15.19
N HIS A 90 0.27 -10.54 15.00
CA HIS A 90 -0.13 -11.65 15.85
C HIS A 90 0.93 -12.00 16.89
N PHE A 91 0.47 -12.25 18.12
CA PHE A 91 1.32 -12.72 19.22
C PHE A 91 0.64 -13.90 19.91
N THR A 92 1.42 -14.94 20.20
CA THR A 92 0.99 -16.07 21.02
C THR A 92 1.84 -16.09 22.28
N VAL A 93 1.19 -15.95 23.43
CA VAL A 93 1.83 -15.75 24.73
C VAL A 93 1.37 -16.83 25.71
N PRO A 94 2.28 -17.55 26.37
CA PRO A 94 1.89 -18.50 27.39
C PRO A 94 1.39 -17.80 28.66
N VAL A 95 0.34 -18.36 29.29
CA VAL A 95 -0.17 -17.88 30.58
C VAL A 95 0.95 -17.80 31.63
N GLY A 96 0.92 -16.73 32.44
CA GLY A 96 1.84 -16.53 33.55
C GLY A 96 3.17 -15.87 33.17
N LYS A 97 3.46 -15.69 31.88
CA LYS A 97 4.68 -14.98 31.43
C LYS A 97 4.42 -13.47 31.32
N PRO A 98 5.43 -12.62 31.61
CA PRO A 98 5.33 -11.21 31.28
C PRO A 98 5.35 -11.03 29.76
N PHE A 99 4.59 -10.08 29.27
CA PHE A 99 4.53 -9.76 27.84
C PHE A 99 4.26 -8.27 27.63
N GLN A 100 4.86 -7.69 26.60
CA GLN A 100 4.63 -6.31 26.25
C GLN A 100 4.73 -6.09 24.74
N PHE A 101 4.02 -5.09 24.26
CA PHE A 101 4.05 -4.65 22.87
C PHE A 101 3.84 -3.14 22.80
N SER A 102 4.38 -2.52 21.75
CA SER A 102 4.48 -1.07 21.59
C SER A 102 3.88 -0.62 20.27
N CYS A 103 3.16 0.51 20.29
CA CYS A 103 2.70 1.17 19.06
C CYS A 103 3.84 1.81 18.27
N LEU A 104 4.93 2.16 18.95
CA LEU A 104 6.10 2.75 18.32
C LEU A 104 7.11 1.65 18.00
N THR A 105 7.67 1.73 16.79
CA THR A 105 8.77 0.88 16.36
C THR A 105 10.06 1.44 16.98
N SER A 106 10.95 0.56 17.47
CA SER A 106 12.23 0.93 18.10
C SER A 106 13.13 1.81 17.22
N ASP A 107 12.97 1.76 15.90
CA ASP A 107 13.77 2.50 14.92
C ASP A 107 13.31 3.95 14.69
N SER A 108 12.35 4.47 15.46
CA SER A 108 12.10 5.91 15.55
C SER A 108 13.20 6.62 16.36
N GLY A 109 14.47 6.25 16.14
CA GLY A 109 15.67 6.78 16.75
C GLY A 109 15.89 8.25 16.38
N SER A 110 15.09 9.13 16.98
CA SER A 110 15.50 10.47 17.34
C SER A 110 15.49 10.53 18.87
N SER A 111 16.70 10.49 19.42
CA SER A 111 17.01 10.79 20.82
C SER A 111 16.06 11.83 21.43
N GLY A 112 15.41 11.46 22.53
CA GLY A 112 15.10 12.36 23.64
C GLY A 112 13.96 13.39 23.55
N SER A 113 13.34 13.69 22.40
CA SER A 113 12.41 14.85 22.32
C SER A 113 11.06 14.61 21.61
N ARG A 114 10.83 13.47 20.94
CA ARG A 114 9.58 13.22 20.17
C ARG A 114 8.46 12.49 20.90
N SER A 115 8.71 11.91 22.07
CA SER A 115 7.64 11.35 22.91
C SER A 115 6.62 12.40 23.36
N GLN A 116 6.99 13.68 23.33
CA GLN A 116 6.12 14.84 23.59
C GLN A 116 5.35 15.33 22.35
N ALA A 117 5.45 14.68 21.20
CA ALA A 117 4.78 15.09 19.95
C ALA A 117 3.56 14.23 19.60
N TYR A 118 3.38 13.08 20.28
CA TYR A 118 2.35 12.11 19.95
C TYR A 118 1.47 11.75 21.16
N SER A 119 0.19 11.51 20.90
CA SER A 119 -0.74 10.88 21.83
C SER A 119 -1.14 9.49 21.31
N TYR A 120 -1.52 8.63 22.24
CA TYR A 120 -1.89 7.24 21.97
C TYR A 120 -3.31 7.02 22.43
N THR A 121 -4.13 6.39 21.57
CA THR A 121 -5.46 5.94 21.94
C THR A 121 -5.54 4.45 21.75
N TRP A 122 -5.90 3.75 22.83
CA TRP A 122 -6.04 2.31 22.82
C TRP A 122 -7.49 1.88 22.81
N LYS A 123 -7.77 0.83 22.06
CA LYS A 123 -9.05 0.12 22.10
C LYS A 123 -8.82 -1.39 22.13
N LEU A 124 -9.75 -2.13 22.71
CA LEU A 124 -9.68 -3.57 22.88
C LEU A 124 -10.97 -4.23 22.36
N ALA A 125 -10.79 -5.24 21.50
CA ALA A 125 -11.79 -6.25 21.21
C ALA A 125 -11.40 -7.53 21.98
N GLN A 126 -11.91 -7.66 23.21
CA GLN A 126 -11.52 -8.72 24.13
C GLN A 126 -11.95 -10.10 23.60
N GLY A 127 -11.05 -11.07 23.65
CA GLY A 127 -11.28 -12.46 23.21
C GLY A 127 -11.41 -12.65 21.69
N LEU A 128 -11.33 -11.59 20.89
CA LEU A 128 -11.54 -11.65 19.44
C LEU A 128 -10.29 -11.24 18.67
N ILE A 129 -10.00 -11.96 17.58
CA ILE A 129 -8.99 -11.58 16.59
C ILE A 129 -9.70 -10.90 15.42
N THR A 130 -9.62 -9.57 15.35
CA THR A 130 -10.42 -8.79 14.39
C THR A 130 -9.79 -7.45 14.06
N THR A 131 -10.04 -6.95 12.86
CA THR A 131 -9.76 -5.56 12.44
C THR A 131 -11.04 -4.74 12.26
N ASN A 132 -12.21 -5.30 12.59
CA ASN A 132 -13.49 -4.59 12.51
C ASN A 132 -13.62 -3.58 13.65
N ASP A 133 -13.47 -2.30 13.30
CA ASP A 133 -13.45 -1.16 14.20
C ASP A 133 -14.68 -1.02 15.12
N VAL A 134 -15.83 -1.61 14.75
CA VAL A 134 -17.08 -1.53 15.53
C VAL A 134 -17.02 -2.37 16.81
N LEU A 135 -16.20 -3.43 16.82
CA LEU A 135 -16.10 -4.36 17.95
C LEU A 135 -15.20 -3.87 19.09
N PHE A 136 -14.52 -2.74 18.88
CA PHE A 136 -13.51 -2.22 19.79
C PHE A 136 -14.11 -1.28 20.85
N LYS A 137 -13.82 -1.56 22.12
CA LYS A 137 -14.15 -0.69 23.26
C LYS A 137 -12.91 0.08 23.72
N PRO A 138 -13.06 1.29 24.29
CA PRO A 138 -11.92 2.03 24.85
C PRO A 138 -11.13 1.16 25.84
N PHE A 139 -9.80 1.14 25.70
CA PHE A 139 -8.90 0.45 26.62
C PHE A 139 -8.06 1.50 27.34
N ASN A 140 -8.11 1.49 28.66
CA ASN A 140 -7.43 2.51 29.46
C ASN A 140 -5.93 2.23 29.52
N ASN A 141 -5.18 2.85 28.60
CA ASN A 141 -3.72 2.91 28.64
C ASN A 141 -3.27 4.24 28.06
N LEU A 142 -2.44 4.97 28.81
CA LEU A 142 -1.92 6.28 28.39
C LEU A 142 -0.56 6.16 27.71
N ASP A 143 0.13 5.04 27.92
CA ASP A 143 1.46 4.79 27.40
C ASP A 143 1.42 4.25 25.97
N ALA A 144 2.52 4.43 25.24
CA ALA A 144 2.73 3.82 23.92
C ALA A 144 2.87 2.28 24.00
N VAL A 145 3.00 1.72 25.21
CA VAL A 145 3.31 0.32 25.48
C VAL A 145 2.21 -0.28 26.34
N VAL A 146 1.70 -1.45 25.96
CA VAL A 146 0.87 -2.28 26.83
C VAL A 146 1.77 -3.34 27.45
N LYS A 147 1.64 -3.53 28.78
CA LYS A 147 2.43 -4.50 29.54
C LYS A 147 1.51 -5.38 30.37
N PHE A 148 1.73 -6.68 30.29
CA PHE A 148 1.11 -7.67 31.16
C PHE A 148 2.20 -8.29 32.04
N SER A 149 1.96 -8.33 33.34
CA SER A 149 2.88 -8.94 34.29
C SER A 149 2.09 -9.43 35.52
N PRO A 150 1.61 -10.69 35.52
CA PRO A 150 1.70 -11.71 34.46
C PRO A 150 0.56 -11.65 33.42
N THR A 151 0.77 -12.27 32.26
CA THR A 151 -0.29 -12.46 31.24
C THR A 151 -1.34 -13.48 31.69
N ARG A 152 -2.61 -13.13 31.52
CA ARG A 152 -3.80 -13.94 31.83
C ARG A 152 -4.61 -14.21 30.57
N GLU A 153 -5.45 -15.24 30.59
CA GLU A 153 -6.36 -15.55 29.46
C GLU A 153 -7.32 -14.39 29.13
N SER A 154 -7.70 -13.61 30.14
CA SER A 154 -8.51 -12.40 29.98
C SER A 154 -7.83 -11.32 29.14
N ASP A 155 -6.51 -11.37 28.99
CA ASP A 155 -5.71 -10.43 28.20
C ASP A 155 -5.67 -10.84 26.71
N ALA A 156 -6.31 -11.96 26.34
CA ALA A 156 -6.47 -12.33 24.95
C ALA A 156 -7.46 -11.41 24.23
N GLY A 157 -7.18 -11.12 22.97
CA GLY A 157 -8.01 -10.27 22.11
C GLY A 157 -7.19 -9.43 21.15
N THR A 158 -7.84 -8.46 20.50
CA THR A 158 -7.16 -7.51 19.63
C THR A 158 -7.06 -6.16 20.27
N TYR A 159 -5.84 -5.65 20.40
CA TYR A 159 -5.55 -4.29 20.85
C TYR A 159 -5.31 -3.41 19.63
N ARG A 160 -6.14 -2.40 19.43
CA ARG A 160 -5.91 -1.36 18.43
C ARG A 160 -5.22 -0.17 19.08
N CYS A 161 -4.16 0.29 18.46
CA CYS A 161 -3.49 1.54 18.82
C CYS A 161 -3.58 2.55 17.68
N ASP A 162 -4.10 3.74 18.00
CA ASP A 162 -4.02 4.91 17.15
C ASP A 162 -2.98 5.88 17.72
N VAL A 163 -1.95 6.19 16.93
CA VAL A 163 -0.97 7.24 17.22
C VAL A 163 -1.44 8.52 16.55
N GLN A 164 -1.60 9.57 17.33
CA GLN A 164 -2.06 10.88 16.87
C GLN A 164 -0.98 11.93 17.09
N MET A 165 -0.90 12.92 16.20
CA MET A 165 -0.10 14.12 16.45
C MET A 165 -0.79 15.01 17.48
N LEU A 166 -0.10 15.40 18.55
CA LEU A 166 -0.70 16.23 19.61
C LEU A 166 -1.23 17.57 19.11
N LYS A 167 -0.56 18.20 18.14
CA LYS A 167 -0.94 19.52 17.62
C LYS A 167 -2.20 19.49 16.75
N THR A 168 -2.43 18.40 16.02
CA THR A 168 -3.48 18.33 14.98
C THR A 168 -4.53 17.26 15.26
N LEU A 169 -4.29 16.39 16.24
CA LEU A 169 -5.06 15.19 16.57
C LEU A 169 -5.22 14.22 15.38
N LYS A 170 -4.45 14.41 14.30
CA LYS A 170 -4.49 13.56 13.12
C LYS A 170 -3.87 12.21 13.46
N VAL A 171 -4.59 11.13 13.15
CA VAL A 171 -4.05 9.77 13.22
C VAL A 171 -2.99 9.59 12.14
N ILE A 172 -1.78 9.23 12.56
CA ILE A 172 -0.62 9.02 11.68
C ILE A 172 -0.15 7.56 11.67
N LYS A 173 -0.61 6.74 12.62
CA LYS A 173 -0.38 5.30 12.64
C LYS A 173 -1.55 4.61 13.31
N ARG A 174 -2.08 3.56 12.68
CA ARG A 174 -3.02 2.61 13.26
C ARG A 174 -2.43 1.22 13.12
N VAL A 175 -2.36 0.49 14.22
CA VAL A 175 -1.88 -0.89 14.26
C VAL A 175 -2.79 -1.71 15.15
N TYR A 176 -3.04 -2.96 14.75
CA TYR A 176 -3.81 -3.94 15.51
C TYR A 176 -2.85 -5.02 16.03
N PHE A 177 -2.98 -5.39 17.30
CA PHE A 177 -2.19 -6.44 17.95
C PHE A 177 -3.14 -7.56 18.38
N GLY A 178 -3.15 -8.66 17.65
CA GLY A 178 -3.91 -9.86 17.98
C GLY A 178 -3.14 -10.72 18.98
N VAL A 179 -3.48 -10.63 20.25
CA VAL A 179 -2.85 -11.36 21.36
C VAL A 179 -3.65 -12.62 21.65
N ARG A 180 -3.00 -13.78 21.49
CA ARG A 180 -3.52 -15.10 21.87
C ARG A 180 -2.81 -15.53 23.14
N VAL A 181 -3.56 -15.81 24.20
CA VAL A 181 -2.99 -16.29 25.45
C VAL A 181 -3.30 -17.77 25.58
N VAL A 182 -2.26 -18.61 25.66
CA VAL A 182 -2.38 -20.07 25.65
C VAL A 182 -1.96 -20.67 26.99
N GLN A 183 -2.76 -21.60 27.50
CA GLN A 183 -2.34 -22.41 28.65
C GLN A 183 -1.22 -23.35 28.21
N LYS A 184 -0.20 -23.50 29.05
CA LYS A 184 0.92 -24.42 28.80
C LYS A 184 0.47 -25.89 28.67
N ASN A 185 -0.69 -26.23 29.22
CA ASN A 185 -1.16 -27.61 29.34
C ASN A 185 -2.22 -27.99 28.29
N LEU A 186 -2.63 -27.08 27.40
CA LEU A 186 -3.69 -27.33 26.42
C LEU A 186 -3.18 -27.51 24.97
N MET A 187 -1.99 -27.02 24.63
CA MET A 187 -1.35 -27.28 23.34
C MET A 187 0.15 -27.47 23.53
N ASP A 188 0.64 -28.70 23.34
CA ASP A 188 2.07 -28.98 23.23
C ASP A 188 2.48 -28.62 21.79
N LEU A 189 3.14 -27.47 21.62
CA LEU A 189 3.65 -27.02 20.32
C LEU A 189 4.94 -27.75 19.90
N ASN A 190 5.38 -28.75 20.66
CA ASN A 190 6.46 -29.61 20.23
C ASN A 190 5.94 -30.59 19.17
N PHE A 191 5.90 -30.13 17.92
CA PHE A 191 5.50 -30.94 16.78
C PHE A 191 6.29 -32.24 16.71
N GLN A 192 7.58 -32.24 17.07
CA GLN A 192 8.39 -33.46 17.09
C GLN A 192 7.84 -34.53 18.02
N LYS A 193 7.11 -34.20 19.10
CA LYS A 193 6.49 -35.22 19.94
C LYS A 193 5.33 -35.94 19.24
N PHE A 194 4.68 -35.30 18.28
CA PHE A 194 3.53 -35.84 17.56
C PHE A 194 3.90 -36.47 16.22
N LEU A 195 5.11 -36.22 15.71
CA LEU A 195 5.60 -36.90 14.51
C LEU A 195 5.82 -38.39 14.78
N THR A 196 5.37 -39.22 13.84
CA THR A 196 5.73 -40.64 13.81
C THR A 196 7.23 -40.81 13.56
N TRP A 197 7.79 -41.98 13.86
CA TRP A 197 9.21 -42.26 13.64
C TRP A 197 9.63 -41.99 12.18
N GLU A 198 8.81 -42.42 11.23
CA GLU A 198 8.99 -42.17 9.79
C GLU A 198 9.04 -40.68 9.45
N GLN A 199 8.15 -39.87 10.04
CA GLN A 199 8.11 -38.42 9.82
C GLN A 199 9.31 -37.69 10.46
N LYS A 200 9.82 -38.21 11.59
CA LYS A 200 11.05 -37.70 12.19
C LYS A 200 12.26 -37.99 11.31
N LEU A 201 12.33 -39.19 10.72
CA LEU A 201 13.38 -39.54 9.77
C LEU A 201 13.34 -38.63 8.54
N ALA A 202 12.17 -38.44 7.93
CA ALA A 202 12.01 -37.55 6.77
C ALA A 202 12.40 -36.09 7.08
N ALA A 203 11.99 -35.54 8.23
CA ALA A 203 12.35 -34.18 8.62
C ALA A 203 13.86 -34.01 8.91
N ASN A 204 14.50 -35.02 9.51
CA ASN A 204 15.94 -34.99 9.78
C ASN A 204 16.78 -35.23 8.51
N GLU A 205 16.28 -36.02 7.55
CA GLU A 205 16.91 -36.19 6.23
C GLU A 205 16.86 -34.89 5.41
N GLU A 206 15.79 -34.10 5.53
CA GLU A 206 15.62 -32.82 4.86
C GLU A 206 16.52 -31.71 5.45
N GLU A 207 16.66 -31.65 6.78
CA GLU A 207 17.57 -30.72 7.47
C GLU A 207 19.06 -31.07 7.26
N GLY A 208 19.36 -32.34 7.01
CA GLY A 208 20.70 -32.87 6.73
C GLY A 208 21.22 -32.60 5.32
N ASN A 209 20.39 -32.12 4.39
CA ASN A 209 20.78 -31.82 3.01
C ASN A 209 20.69 -30.33 2.71
N THR A 210 21.33 -29.50 3.54
CA THR A 210 21.56 -28.08 3.22
C THR A 210 22.85 -27.93 2.42
N GLU A 211 22.81 -28.35 1.16
CA GLU A 211 23.61 -27.74 0.09
C GLU A 211 22.72 -27.56 -1.14
N ASN A 212 22.40 -26.30 -1.43
CA ASN A 212 21.83 -25.80 -2.68
C ASN A 212 20.58 -26.50 -3.23
N SER A 213 19.39 -26.09 -2.75
CA SER A 213 18.21 -26.08 -3.60
C SER A 213 17.43 -24.78 -3.43
N THR A 214 17.22 -24.16 -4.58
CA THR A 214 16.46 -22.94 -4.81
C THR A 214 15.01 -23.11 -4.39
N VAL A 215 14.48 -22.10 -3.71
CA VAL A 215 13.05 -21.89 -3.44
C VAL A 215 12.32 -21.71 -4.77
N GLU A 216 11.88 -22.81 -5.36
CA GLU A 216 10.89 -22.88 -6.44
C GLU A 216 9.50 -23.22 -5.83
N GLU A 217 8.97 -22.33 -5.00
CA GLU A 217 7.57 -22.39 -4.54
C GLU A 217 6.84 -21.04 -4.66
N VAL A 218 7.36 -20.12 -5.48
CA VAL A 218 6.78 -18.78 -5.70
C VAL A 218 6.12 -18.62 -7.08
N GLN A 219 6.12 -19.66 -7.93
CA GLN A 219 5.74 -19.48 -9.34
C GLN A 219 4.27 -19.80 -9.69
N GLU A 220 3.53 -20.55 -8.88
CA GLU A 220 2.13 -20.92 -9.22
C GLU A 220 1.09 -19.84 -8.89
N GLN A 221 1.38 -18.88 -8.01
CA GLN A 221 0.38 -17.91 -7.55
C GLN A 221 0.25 -16.66 -8.44
N GLN A 222 1.16 -16.48 -9.42
CA GLN A 222 1.20 -15.29 -10.29
C GLN A 222 0.45 -15.42 -11.63
N TYR A 223 -0.01 -16.61 -12.02
CA TYR A 223 -0.66 -16.82 -13.33
C TYR A 223 -2.15 -16.39 -13.37
N PHE A 224 -2.78 -16.11 -12.22
CA PHE A 224 -4.24 -15.93 -12.15
C PHE A 224 -4.73 -14.49 -12.38
N TRP A 225 -3.84 -13.49 -12.46
CA TRP A 225 -4.25 -12.06 -12.50
C TRP A 225 -4.27 -11.43 -13.91
N GLY A 226 -3.92 -12.18 -14.95
CA GLY A 226 -3.88 -11.67 -16.34
C GLY A 226 -5.17 -11.86 -17.14
N GLY A 227 -6.08 -12.76 -16.73
CA GLY A 227 -7.23 -13.16 -17.56
C GLY A 227 -8.46 -12.27 -17.44
N GLN A 228 -8.66 -11.61 -16.29
CA GLN A 228 -9.94 -10.96 -15.99
C GLN A 228 -10.07 -9.56 -16.62
N LEU A 229 -8.96 -8.82 -16.75
CA LEU A 229 -8.96 -7.47 -17.35
C LEU A 229 -9.13 -7.49 -18.87
N PHE A 230 -8.68 -8.55 -19.56
CA PHE A 230 -8.84 -8.65 -21.02
C PHE A 230 -10.29 -9.01 -21.42
N TYR A 231 -11.00 -9.78 -20.60
CA TYR A 231 -12.37 -10.18 -20.87
C TYR A 231 -13.36 -9.00 -20.76
N GLU A 232 -13.20 -8.14 -19.75
CA GLU A 232 -14.07 -6.97 -19.57
C GLU A 232 -13.88 -5.92 -20.68
N CYS A 233 -12.64 -5.69 -21.14
CA CYS A 233 -12.37 -4.79 -22.27
C CYS A 233 -12.98 -5.30 -23.59
N LEU A 234 -12.89 -6.60 -23.86
CA LEU A 234 -13.47 -7.19 -25.08
C LEU A 234 -15.00 -7.13 -25.08
N VAL A 235 -15.66 -7.39 -23.94
CA VAL A 235 -17.12 -7.28 -23.82
C VAL A 235 -17.59 -5.81 -23.94
N GLY A 236 -16.82 -4.86 -23.41
CA GLY A 236 -17.09 -3.42 -23.55
C GLY A 236 -17.04 -2.93 -25.00
N VAL A 237 -16.05 -3.37 -25.78
CA VAL A 237 -15.90 -2.96 -27.19
C VAL A 237 -16.99 -3.55 -28.08
N VAL A 238 -17.33 -4.83 -27.90
CA VAL A 238 -18.35 -5.51 -28.73
C VAL A 238 -19.75 -4.96 -28.46
N SER A 239 -20.09 -4.69 -27.19
CA SER A 239 -21.40 -4.11 -26.84
C SER A 239 -21.56 -2.66 -27.32
N GLY A 240 -20.49 -1.85 -27.25
CA GLY A 240 -20.49 -0.48 -27.75
C GLY A 240 -20.73 -0.39 -29.26
N VAL A 241 -20.12 -1.27 -30.04
CA VAL A 241 -20.31 -1.33 -31.50
C VAL A 241 -21.73 -1.77 -31.86
N LEU A 242 -22.27 -2.81 -31.21
CA LEU A 242 -23.65 -3.25 -31.46
C LEU A 242 -24.67 -2.16 -31.10
N GLY A 243 -24.49 -1.50 -29.95
CA GLY A 243 -25.35 -0.40 -29.52
C GLY A 243 -25.34 0.77 -30.50
N GLY A 244 -24.16 1.19 -30.96
CA GLY A 244 -24.02 2.27 -31.94
C GLY A 244 -24.70 1.97 -33.28
N VAL A 245 -24.57 0.73 -33.77
CA VAL A 245 -25.22 0.31 -35.03
C VAL A 245 -26.75 0.29 -34.90
N LEU A 246 -27.29 -0.20 -33.78
CA LEU A 246 -28.73 -0.24 -33.54
C LEU A 246 -29.34 1.15 -33.42
N VAL A 247 -28.66 2.07 -32.71
CA VAL A 247 -29.12 3.47 -32.59
C VAL A 247 -29.07 4.17 -33.95
N SER A 248 -28.02 3.94 -34.74
CA SER A 248 -27.91 4.51 -36.09
C SER A 248 -29.02 4.00 -37.02
N MET A 249 -29.34 2.70 -36.97
CA MET A 249 -30.44 2.11 -37.73
C MET A 249 -31.81 2.63 -37.28
N ALA A 250 -32.03 2.79 -35.98
CA ALA A 250 -33.27 3.35 -35.45
C ALA A 250 -33.45 4.82 -35.89
N LEU A 251 -32.39 5.63 -35.84
CA LEU A 251 -32.40 7.01 -36.32
C LEU A 251 -32.64 7.09 -37.83
N TYR A 252 -32.05 6.18 -38.61
CA TYR A 252 -32.29 6.09 -40.05
C TYR A 252 -33.75 5.75 -40.37
N PHE A 253 -34.35 4.80 -39.65
CA PHE A 253 -35.76 4.47 -39.82
C PHE A 253 -36.69 5.60 -39.36
N LEU A 254 -36.38 6.29 -38.26
CA LEU A 254 -37.13 7.44 -37.78
C LEU A 254 -37.06 8.61 -38.78
N GLN A 255 -35.89 8.89 -39.37
CA GLN A 255 -35.76 9.90 -40.43
C GLN A 255 -36.56 9.51 -41.69
N LYS A 256 -36.64 8.22 -42.02
CA LYS A 256 -37.42 7.72 -43.17
C LYS A 256 -38.94 7.77 -42.94
N ILE A 257 -39.39 7.70 -41.69
CA ILE A 257 -40.81 7.79 -41.31
C ILE A 257 -41.25 9.26 -41.19
N VAL A 258 -40.39 10.14 -40.65
CA VAL A 258 -40.67 11.57 -40.49
C VAL A 258 -40.46 12.37 -41.78
N GLY A 259 -39.66 11.86 -42.71
CA GLY A 259 -39.39 12.46 -44.03
C GLY A 259 -40.35 12.04 -45.16
N ARG A 260 -41.54 11.53 -44.84
CA ARG A 260 -42.59 11.20 -45.81
C ARG A 260 -43.83 12.04 -45.55
#